data_AF-K0EM53-F1
#
_entry.id   AF-K0EM53-F1
#
_cell.length_a   1.000
_cell.length_b   1.000
_cell.length_c   1.000
_cell.angle_alpha   90.00
_cell.angle_beta   90.00
_cell.angle_gamma   90.00
#
_symmetry.space_group_name_H-M   'P 1'
#
loop_
_entity.id
_entity.type
_entity.pdbx_description
1 polymer ?
#
loop_
_entity_poly.entity_id
_entity_poly.type
_entity_poly.pdbx_seq_one_letter_code
_entity_poly.pdbx_strand_id
1 'polypeptide(L)'
;MPEKFNGKTFRTPEESTYEIPPEELERQRRGWEEFDRARDAVPPEEQIHLRDRFGDEDKIGTADEAAYWADVEERKKRGEYWG
;
A
#
# COMPACT_ATOMS: atom_id res chain seq x y z
N MET A 1 16.75 -23.63 -8.52
CA MET A 1 17.71 -23.87 -7.43
C MET A 1 17.64 -22.67 -6.51
N PRO A 2 17.65 -22.84 -5.17
CA PRO A 2 17.57 -21.71 -4.25
C PRO A 2 18.73 -20.73 -4.46
N GLU A 3 18.41 -19.46 -4.66
CA GLU A 3 19.39 -18.39 -4.83
C GLU A 3 19.83 -17.87 -3.46
N LYS A 4 21.14 -17.66 -3.28
CA LYS A 4 21.68 -17.03 -2.07
C LYS A 4 22.00 -15.58 -2.36
N PHE A 5 21.32 -14.67 -1.70
CA PHE A 5 21.62 -13.24 -1.76
C PHE A 5 21.80 -12.69 -0.33
N ASN A 6 22.94 -12.06 -0.09
CA ASN A 6 23.34 -11.52 1.22
C ASN A 6 23.11 -12.48 2.41
N GLY A 7 23.52 -13.76 2.25
CA GLY A 7 23.37 -14.80 3.28
C GLY A 7 21.96 -15.35 3.46
N LYS A 8 20.94 -14.78 2.81
CA LYS A 8 19.57 -15.29 2.81
C LYS A 8 19.35 -16.21 1.62
N THR A 9 18.56 -17.26 1.84
CA THR A 9 18.20 -18.22 0.78
C THR A 9 16.81 -17.87 0.28
N PHE A 10 16.72 -17.47 -0.98
CA PHE A 10 15.48 -17.20 -1.69
C PHE A 10 15.09 -18.45 -2.46
N ARG A 11 13.83 -18.87 -2.29
CA ARG A 11 13.25 -20.01 -3.00
C ARG A 11 12.13 -19.48 -3.88
N THR A 12 12.02 -20.05 -5.07
CA THR A 12 10.83 -19.85 -5.89
C THR A 12 9.59 -20.42 -5.19
N PRO A 13 8.36 -19.99 -5.52
CA PRO A 13 7.15 -20.56 -4.94
C PRO A 13 7.07 -22.08 -5.07
N GLU A 14 7.52 -22.64 -6.20
CA GLU A 14 7.55 -24.08 -6.46
C GLU A 14 8.57 -24.83 -5.59
N GLU A 15 9.64 -24.14 -5.16
CA GLU A 15 10.67 -24.67 -4.28
C GLU A 15 10.38 -24.42 -2.79
N SER A 16 9.39 -23.59 -2.47
CA SER A 16 8.99 -23.30 -1.11
C SER A 16 8.06 -24.40 -0.58
N THR A 17 8.59 -25.27 0.28
CA THR A 17 7.76 -26.21 1.06
C THR A 17 7.20 -25.58 2.34
N TYR A 18 7.31 -24.26 2.49
CA TYR A 18 6.85 -23.57 3.69
C TYR A 18 5.34 -23.36 3.60
N GLU A 19 4.59 -24.24 4.27
CA GLU A 19 3.19 -24.00 4.57
C GLU A 19 3.09 -23.15 5.83
N ILE A 20 2.28 -22.08 5.77
CA ILE A 20 2.04 -21.22 6.93
C ILE A 20 1.24 -22.03 7.95
N PRO A 21 1.71 -22.18 9.20
CA PRO A 21 0.94 -22.87 10.24
C PRO A 21 -0.43 -22.22 10.47
N PRO A 22 -1.48 -22.98 10.83
CA PRO A 22 -2.82 -22.43 11.02
C PRO A 22 -2.87 -21.35 12.11
N GLU A 23 -2.08 -21.48 13.18
CA GLU A 23 -1.99 -20.45 14.24
C GLU A 23 -1.37 -19.13 13.73
N GLU A 24 -0.44 -19.22 12.78
CA GLU A 24 0.22 -18.07 12.16
C GLU A 24 -0.75 -17.37 11.19
N LEU A 25 -1.51 -18.14 10.41
CA LEU A 25 -2.58 -17.62 9.54
C LEU A 25 -3.64 -16.89 10.36
N GLU A 26 -4.08 -17.47 11.49
CA GLU A 26 -5.08 -16.82 12.35
C GLU A 26 -4.52 -15.52 12.95
N ARG A 27 -3.26 -15.50 13.39
CA ARG A 27 -2.61 -14.29 13.88
C ARG A 27 -2.52 -13.21 12.80
N GLN A 28 -2.11 -13.57 11.59
CA GLN A 28 -2.05 -12.62 10.47
C GLN A 28 -3.44 -12.10 10.13
N ARG A 29 -4.46 -12.95 10.11
CA ARG A 29 -5.85 -12.55 9.85
C ARG A 29 -6.33 -11.53 10.89
N ARG A 30 -6.09 -11.77 12.18
CA ARG A 30 -6.43 -10.81 13.24
C ARG A 30 -5.67 -9.49 13.08
N GLY A 31 -4.39 -9.54 12.71
CA GLY A 31 -3.59 -8.35 12.42
C GLY A 31 -4.14 -7.53 11.24
N TRP A 32 -4.60 -8.19 10.18
CA TRP A 32 -5.29 -7.54 9.07
C TRP A 32 -6.62 -6.92 9.48
N GLU A 33 -7.43 -7.62 10.28
CA GLU A 33 -8.70 -7.09 10.79
C GLU A 33 -8.49 -5.85 11.70
N GLU A 34 -7.41 -5.83 12.49
CA GLU A 34 -7.02 -4.65 13.28
C GLU A 34 -6.54 -3.50 12.39
N PHE A 35 -5.71 -3.80 11.38
CA PHE A 35 -5.27 -2.82 10.39
C PHE A 35 -6.45 -2.19 9.64
N ASP A 36 -7.37 -3.01 9.13
CA ASP A 36 -8.56 -2.54 8.42
C ASP A 36 -9.44 -1.66 9.33
N ARG A 37 -9.62 -2.05 10.60
CA ARG A 37 -10.35 -1.24 11.57
C ARG A 37 -9.68 0.11 11.82
N ALA A 38 -8.35 0.12 11.97
CA ALA A 38 -7.60 1.35 12.16
C ALA A 38 -7.68 2.25 10.91
N ARG A 39 -7.58 1.66 9.71
CA ARG A 39 -7.74 2.35 8.43
C ARG A 39 -9.13 2.95 8.28
N ASP A 40 -10.18 2.18 8.55
CA ASP A 40 -11.57 2.62 8.41
C ASP A 40 -11.94 3.69 9.46
N ALA A 41 -11.22 3.75 10.58
CA ALA A 41 -11.37 4.79 11.58
C ALA A 41 -10.70 6.12 11.22
N VAL A 42 -9.82 6.15 10.19
CA VAL A 42 -9.22 7.40 9.72
C VAL A 42 -10.30 8.26 9.06
N PRO A 43 -10.55 9.48 9.54
CA PRO A 43 -11.56 10.35 8.95
C PRO A 43 -11.14 10.75 7.53
N PRO A 44 -12.08 10.91 6.58
CA PRO A 44 -11.76 11.14 5.16
C PRO A 44 -10.78 12.29 4.88
N GLU A 45 -10.80 13.33 5.72
CA GLU A 45 -9.90 14.49 5.66
C GLU A 45 -8.44 14.20 6.05
N GLU A 46 -8.20 13.14 6.83
CA GLU A 46 -6.86 12.67 7.21
C GLU A 46 -6.35 11.55 6.31
N GLN A 47 -7.25 10.94 5.51
CA GLN A 47 -6.85 9.93 4.56
C GLN A 47 -6.09 10.60 3.40
N ILE A 48 -4.85 10.17 3.18
CA ILE A 48 -4.00 10.66 2.10
C ILE A 48 -3.76 9.52 1.12
N HIS A 49 -4.02 9.74 -0.15
CA HIS A 49 -3.69 8.77 -1.17
C HIS A 49 -2.16 8.61 -1.25
N LEU A 50 -1.64 7.37 -1.25
CA LEU A 50 -0.17 7.15 -1.25
C LEU A 50 0.51 7.79 -2.46
N ARG A 51 -0.20 7.91 -3.60
CA ARG A 51 0.30 8.60 -4.78
C ARG A 51 0.55 10.09 -4.51
N ASP A 52 -0.25 10.71 -3.66
CA ASP A 52 -0.11 12.11 -3.27
C ASP A 52 1.01 12.33 -2.28
N ARG A 53 1.37 11.28 -1.53
CA ARG A 53 2.49 11.31 -0.60
C ARG A 53 3.82 10.88 -1.22
N PHE A 54 3.83 9.96 -2.19
CA PHE A 54 5.04 9.30 -2.67
C PHE A 54 5.10 9.07 -4.20
N GLY A 55 3.98 9.21 -4.92
CA GLY A 55 3.87 8.79 -6.33
C GLY A 55 3.99 9.93 -7.34
N ASP A 56 3.63 11.15 -6.95
CA ASP A 56 3.71 12.36 -7.80
C ASP A 56 4.62 13.44 -7.16
N GLU A 57 5.59 13.04 -6.30
CA GLU A 57 6.67 13.93 -5.82
C GLU A 57 7.46 14.56 -6.99
N ASP A 58 7.43 13.95 -8.18
CA ASP A 58 7.98 14.54 -9.39
C ASP A 58 7.25 15.82 -9.83
N LYS A 59 6.05 16.09 -9.30
CA LYS A 59 5.27 17.30 -9.60
C LYS A 59 5.16 18.27 -8.44
N ILE A 60 5.13 17.78 -7.20
CA ILE A 60 5.01 18.61 -5.99
C ILE A 60 6.35 19.36 -5.77
N GLY A 61 6.33 20.70 -5.80
CA GLY A 61 7.54 21.53 -5.85
C GLY A 61 8.06 21.82 -7.26
N THR A 62 7.33 21.44 -8.31
CA THR A 62 7.64 21.77 -9.71
C THR A 62 6.60 22.72 -10.31
N ALA A 63 6.82 23.14 -11.57
CA ALA A 63 5.86 23.95 -12.31
C ALA A 63 4.49 23.24 -12.53
N ASP A 64 4.44 21.91 -12.41
CA ASP A 64 3.22 21.12 -12.63
C ASP A 64 2.39 20.91 -11.36
N GLU A 65 2.83 21.40 -10.20
CA GLU A 65 2.16 21.19 -8.91
C GLU A 65 0.70 21.68 -8.91
N ALA A 66 0.44 22.87 -9.45
CA ALA A 66 -0.91 23.43 -9.51
C ALA A 66 -1.86 22.57 -10.39
N ALA A 67 -1.34 22.02 -11.49
CA ALA A 67 -2.11 21.12 -12.36
C ALA A 67 -2.39 19.78 -11.67
N TYR A 68 -1.43 19.27 -10.91
CA TYR A 68 -1.59 18.06 -10.12
C TYR A 68 -2.69 18.21 -9.05
N TRP A 69 -2.68 19.29 -8.26
CA TRP A 69 -3.73 19.54 -7.27
C TRP A 69 -5.12 19.74 -7.91
N ALA A 70 -5.19 20.35 -9.10
CA ALA A 70 -6.45 20.49 -9.82
C ALA A 70 -7.03 19.13 -10.26
N ASP A 71 -6.18 18.23 -10.76
CA ASP A 71 -6.54 16.86 -11.13
C ASP A 71 -6.97 16.03 -9.90
N VAL A 72 -6.28 16.19 -8.76
CA VAL A 72 -6.69 15.59 -7.47
C VAL A 72 -8.08 16.05 -7.04
N GLU A 73 -8.36 17.35 -7.09
CA GLU A 73 -9.70 17.89 -6.75
C GLU A 73 -10.78 17.43 -7.74
N GLU A 74 -10.46 17.23 -9.02
CA GLU A 74 -11.39 16.65 -9.99
C GLU A 74 -11.70 15.17 -9.67
N ARG A 75 -10.68 14.37 -9.32
CA ARG A 75 -10.87 12.97 -8.91
C ARG A 75 -11.74 12.85 -7.66
N LYS A 76 -11.55 13.75 -6.68
CA LYS A 76 -12.41 13.81 -5.49
C LYS A 76 -13.86 14.08 -5.86
N LYS A 77 -14.13 15.03 -6.78
CA LYS A 77 -15.49 15.32 -7.25
C LYS A 77 -16.13 14.14 -7.98
N ARG A 78 -15.35 13.36 -8.73
CA ARG A 78 -15.83 12.16 -9.44
C ARG A 78 -16.05 10.96 -8.53
N GLY A 79 -15.56 11.01 -7.28
CA GLY A 79 -15.57 9.87 -6.37
C GLY A 79 -14.52 8.80 -6.71
N GLU A 80 -13.60 9.11 -7.63
CA GLU A 80 -12.53 8.20 -8.08
C GLU A 80 -11.23 8.38 -7.30
N TYR A 81 -11.24 9.22 -6.27
CA TYR A 81 -10.06 9.47 -5.44
C TYR A 81 -9.64 8.25 -4.59
N TRP A 82 -10.60 7.37 -4.28
CA TRP A 82 -10.39 6.13 -3.52
C TRP A 82 -10.56 4.85 -4.34
N GLY A 83 -10.94 4.98 -5.62
CA GLY A 83 -11.32 3.87 -6.50
C GLY A 83 -10.15 3.17 -7.18
#